data_AF-A0A818APE5-F1
#
_entry.id   AF-A0A818APE5-F1
#
_cell.length_a   1.000
_cell.length_b   1.000
_cell.length_c   1.000
_cell.angle_alpha   90.00
_cell.angle_beta   90.00
_cell.angle_gamma   90.00
#
_symmetry.space_group_name_H-M   'P 1'
#
loop_
_entity.id
_entity.type
_entity.pdbx_description
1 polymer ?
#
loop_
_entity_poly.entity_id
_entity_poly.type
_entity_poly.pdbx_seq_one_letter_code
_entity_poly.pdbx_strand_id
1 'polypeptide(L)'
;MVNTILYWTLFGVLIINCEFIEFSSANNQLNGGLVSGVHTTYHGAHEAGACELPASNYAIKYSVALGNIESLKHLKFRPELCGQVLTINCGNGPLDVVVMNSNYGGGLDLYASTWKKLTNNMSPGVTSCSVQLSSRNAFRFNGPRCYYKPDSGFGNEYYRNVGLFNTNGRIVVKATIDNRPGEHRGDNPFFAFNFGPISVNKQVVFTFEDGGTHTVYVRDCHYPRNKQFWS
;
A
#
# COMPACT_ATOMS: atom_id res chain seq x y z
N MET A 1 -19.99 81.26 -13.14
CA MET A 1 -20.37 79.88 -13.45
C MET A 1 -19.63 78.95 -12.50
N VAL A 2 -20.39 78.19 -11.71
CA VAL A 2 -20.13 76.86 -11.10
C VAL A 2 -18.64 76.46 -10.93
N ASN A 3 -18.05 76.53 -9.74
CA ASN A 3 -18.04 75.50 -8.67
C ASN A 3 -17.41 74.17 -9.11
N THR A 4 -16.36 73.71 -8.40
CA THR A 4 -16.23 72.38 -7.76
C THR A 4 -14.76 71.96 -7.63
N ILE A 5 -14.32 71.84 -6.38
CA ILE A 5 -13.12 71.16 -5.88
C ILE A 5 -13.32 69.65 -6.05
N LEU A 6 -12.30 68.89 -6.50
CA LEU A 6 -12.26 67.46 -6.23
C LEU A 6 -10.87 67.00 -5.77
N TYR A 7 -10.92 66.17 -4.73
CA TYR A 7 -9.88 65.57 -3.89
C TYR A 7 -9.08 64.46 -4.59
N TRP A 8 -8.19 63.85 -3.78
CA TRP A 8 -7.69 62.45 -3.80
C TRP A 8 -6.22 62.34 -4.23
N THR A 9 -5.25 62.35 -3.30
CA THR A 9 -4.82 61.38 -2.27
C THR A 9 -3.51 60.72 -2.68
N LEU A 10 -2.48 60.94 -1.87
CA LEU A 10 -1.24 60.17 -1.86
C LEU A 10 -1.56 58.69 -1.57
N PHE A 11 -1.00 57.79 -2.37
CA PHE A 11 -0.71 56.43 -1.92
C PHE A 11 0.81 56.25 -1.91
N GLY A 12 1.36 56.28 -0.69
CA GLY A 12 2.69 55.77 -0.42
C GLY A 12 2.69 54.26 -0.64
N VAL A 13 3.63 53.79 -1.46
CA VAL A 13 3.92 52.37 -1.61
C VAL A 13 4.66 51.92 -0.36
N LEU A 14 3.93 51.32 0.58
CA LEU A 14 4.51 50.57 1.68
C LEU A 14 5.07 49.27 1.10
N ILE A 15 6.37 49.22 0.86
CA ILE A 15 7.08 47.98 0.56
C ILE A 15 7.15 47.19 1.87
N ILE A 16 6.15 46.33 2.10
CA ILE A 16 6.24 45.29 3.12
C ILE A 16 7.25 44.27 2.58
N ASN A 17 8.44 44.23 3.19
CA ASN A 17 9.36 43.11 3.06
C ASN A 17 8.66 41.86 3.61
N CYS A 18 7.91 41.18 2.76
CA CYS A 18 7.41 39.86 3.03
C CYS A 18 8.62 38.93 2.92
N GLU A 19 9.29 38.68 4.04
CA GLU A 19 10.18 37.55 4.16
C GLU A 19 9.37 36.32 3.75
N PHE A 20 9.75 35.73 2.61
CA PHE A 20 9.29 34.42 2.22
C PHE A 20 9.79 33.45 3.29
N ILE A 21 8.96 33.23 4.31
CA ILE A 21 9.03 32.02 5.11
C ILE A 21 8.70 30.91 4.11
N GLU A 22 9.73 30.22 3.65
CA GLU A 22 9.59 28.92 3.02
C GLU A 22 8.84 28.03 4.02
N PHE A 23 7.52 27.91 3.83
CA PHE A 23 6.77 26.81 4.39
C PHE A 23 7.33 25.56 3.74
N SER A 24 8.34 24.96 4.39
CA SER A 24 8.75 23.59 4.09
C SER A 24 7.50 22.73 4.26
N SER A 25 6.97 22.31 3.12
CA SER A 25 5.93 21.31 2.98
C SER A 25 6.06 20.21 4.05
N ALA A 26 5.17 20.26 5.04
CA ALA A 26 4.88 19.14 5.94
C ALA A 26 4.09 18.03 5.20
N ASN A 27 4.35 17.83 3.90
CA ASN A 27 3.66 16.88 3.03
C ASN A 27 4.59 15.78 2.49
N ASN A 28 5.77 15.61 3.08
CA ASN A 28 6.67 14.48 2.82
C ASN A 28 6.45 13.29 3.78
N GLN A 29 5.36 13.29 4.56
CA GLN A 29 5.08 12.28 5.58
C GLN A 29 4.09 11.18 5.13
N LEU A 30 3.74 11.14 3.84
CA LEU A 30 2.81 10.13 3.30
C LEU A 30 3.50 8.88 2.73
N ASN A 31 4.83 8.80 2.73
CA ASN A 31 5.56 7.60 2.33
C ASN A 31 6.78 7.34 3.23
N GLY A 32 6.66 6.39 4.15
CA GLY A 32 7.82 5.70 4.73
C GLY A 32 8.44 6.32 5.99
N GLY A 33 7.65 6.73 6.98
CA GLY A 33 8.24 7.04 8.30
C GLY A 33 8.81 5.76 8.94
N LEU A 34 10.08 5.77 9.36
CA LEU A 34 10.64 4.65 10.12
C LEU A 34 9.91 4.53 11.46
N VAL A 35 9.40 3.34 11.74
CA VAL A 35 8.80 2.98 13.03
C VAL A 35 9.77 2.05 13.75
N SER A 36 10.19 2.40 14.96
CA SER A 36 11.13 1.61 15.76
C SER A 36 10.47 1.08 17.03
N GLY A 37 11.06 0.04 17.64
CA GLY A 37 10.54 -0.51 18.88
C GLY A 37 9.33 -1.43 18.68
N VAL A 38 9.16 -1.99 17.47
CA VAL A 38 7.98 -2.78 17.14
C VAL A 38 8.12 -4.19 17.70
N HIS A 39 7.15 -4.57 18.54
CA HIS A 39 7.03 -5.92 19.07
C HIS A 39 6.94 -6.93 17.93
N THR A 40 7.85 -7.90 17.92
CA THR A 40 8.00 -8.82 16.79
C THR A 40 8.13 -10.25 17.27
N THR A 41 7.30 -11.14 16.74
CA THR A 41 7.21 -12.56 17.11
C THR A 41 7.67 -13.47 15.96
N TYR A 42 7.85 -14.75 16.28
CA TYR A 42 8.11 -15.81 15.32
C TYR A 42 6.81 -16.49 14.88
N HIS A 43 6.64 -16.65 13.58
CA HIS A 43 5.56 -17.40 12.96
C HIS A 43 6.10 -18.64 12.25
N GLY A 44 5.68 -19.82 12.72
CA GLY A 44 6.16 -21.11 12.21
C GLY A 44 5.30 -21.75 11.12
N ALA A 45 4.34 -21.01 10.54
CA ALA A 45 3.37 -21.59 9.60
C ALA A 45 3.84 -21.58 8.14
N HIS A 46 3.20 -22.45 7.34
CA HIS A 46 3.27 -22.42 5.89
C HIS A 46 1.87 -22.21 5.30
N GLU A 47 1.59 -21.02 4.80
CA GLU A 47 0.23 -20.62 4.43
C GLU A 47 0.20 -19.54 3.35
N ALA A 48 -1.00 -19.34 2.77
CA ALA A 48 -1.28 -18.22 1.86
C ALA A 48 -1.54 -16.90 2.60
N GLY A 49 -1.95 -16.96 3.87
CA GLY A 49 -2.30 -15.81 4.70
C GLY A 49 -3.60 -15.12 4.28
N ALA A 50 -4.05 -14.19 5.12
CA ALA A 50 -5.28 -13.43 4.92
C ALA A 50 -5.26 -12.55 3.65
N CYS A 51 -4.08 -12.14 3.17
CA CYS A 51 -3.99 -11.30 1.98
C CYS A 51 -4.29 -12.04 0.67
N GLU A 52 -4.27 -13.38 0.68
CA GLU A 52 -4.55 -14.23 -0.48
C GLU A 52 -3.82 -13.79 -1.76
N LEU A 53 -2.53 -13.48 -1.62
CA LEU A 53 -1.74 -12.90 -2.70
C LEU A 53 -1.59 -13.87 -3.88
N PRO A 54 -1.47 -13.36 -5.11
CA PRO A 54 -1.41 -14.20 -6.30
C PRO A 54 -0.07 -14.95 -6.42
N ALA A 55 -0.11 -16.24 -6.73
CA ALA A 55 1.10 -16.97 -7.12
C ALA A 55 1.71 -16.35 -8.38
N SER A 56 2.94 -15.82 -8.26
CA SER A 56 3.61 -15.08 -9.33
C SER A 56 5.13 -15.06 -9.11
N ASN A 57 5.86 -14.38 -9.99
CA ASN A 57 7.31 -14.28 -9.93
C ASN A 57 7.78 -13.17 -8.97
N TYR A 58 7.78 -13.45 -7.67
CA TYR A 58 8.23 -12.51 -6.64
C TYR A 58 9.74 -12.24 -6.71
N ALA A 59 10.13 -10.97 -6.59
CA ALA A 59 11.52 -10.56 -6.44
C ALA A 59 11.99 -10.73 -4.98
N ILE A 60 11.07 -10.48 -4.03
CA ILE A 60 11.28 -10.61 -2.60
C ILE A 60 10.87 -12.02 -2.15
N LYS A 61 11.73 -12.66 -1.35
CA LYS A 61 11.57 -14.06 -0.91
C LYS A 61 11.07 -14.20 0.52
N TYR A 62 10.84 -13.10 1.21
CA TYR A 62 10.52 -13.04 2.63
C TYR A 62 9.16 -12.41 2.84
N SER A 63 8.49 -12.82 3.91
CA SER A 63 7.13 -12.43 4.23
C SER A 63 6.96 -12.07 5.70
N VAL A 64 5.87 -11.36 5.99
CA VAL A 64 5.48 -10.97 7.35
C VAL A 64 3.95 -11.00 7.48
N ALA A 65 3.47 -11.40 8.66
CA ALA A 65 2.13 -11.06 9.09
C ALA A 65 2.19 -9.71 9.84
N LEU A 66 1.45 -8.72 9.37
CA LEU A 66 1.46 -7.38 9.95
C LEU A 66 0.29 -7.25 10.91
N GLY A 67 0.55 -6.80 12.12
CA GLY A 67 -0.47 -6.56 13.14
C GLY A 67 -0.97 -5.13 13.18
N ASN A 68 -1.76 -4.80 14.19
CA ASN A 68 -2.45 -3.50 14.30
C ASN A 68 -2.27 -2.80 15.65
N ILE A 69 -1.26 -3.19 16.44
CA ILE A 69 -0.93 -2.52 17.70
C ILE A 69 -0.46 -1.08 17.49
N GLU A 70 -0.56 -0.27 18.55
CA GLU A 70 -0.27 1.16 18.51
C GLU A 70 1.17 1.48 18.08
N SER A 71 2.14 0.63 18.47
CA SER A 71 3.55 0.86 18.14
C SER A 71 3.83 0.87 16.64
N LEU A 72 2.95 0.29 15.80
CA LEU A 72 3.06 0.32 14.34
C LEU A 72 2.63 1.68 13.73
N LYS A 73 1.96 2.55 14.48
CA LYS A 73 1.54 3.89 14.04
C LYS A 73 0.75 3.85 12.71
N HIS A 74 1.31 4.43 11.65
CA HIS A 74 0.71 4.48 10.31
C HIS A 74 0.85 3.16 9.53
N LEU A 75 1.66 2.22 10.03
CA LEU A 75 1.85 0.88 9.47
C LEU A 75 0.99 -0.17 10.18
N LYS A 76 -0.04 0.24 10.92
CA LYS A 76 -1.05 -0.71 11.41
C LYS A 76 -1.67 -1.44 10.23
N PHE A 77 -1.86 -2.74 10.40
CA PHE A 77 -2.46 -3.57 9.38
C PHE A 77 -3.83 -3.02 9.00
N ARG A 78 -3.96 -2.87 7.69
CA ARG A 78 -5.20 -2.69 6.96
C ARG A 78 -5.02 -3.48 5.65
N PRO A 79 -6.09 -4.05 5.07
CA PRO A 79 -5.94 -4.93 3.90
C PRO A 79 -5.29 -4.24 2.70
N GLU A 80 -5.33 -2.91 2.60
CA GLU A 80 -4.65 -2.12 1.55
C GLU A 80 -3.12 -2.23 1.62
N LEU A 81 -2.55 -2.64 2.77
CA LEU A 81 -1.12 -2.93 2.92
C LEU A 81 -0.74 -4.33 2.41
N CYS A 82 -1.70 -5.21 2.12
CA CYS A 82 -1.41 -6.52 1.55
C CYS A 82 -0.67 -6.40 0.22
N GLY A 83 0.43 -7.14 0.08
CA GLY A 83 1.30 -7.11 -1.10
C GLY A 83 2.25 -5.92 -1.16
N GLN A 84 2.19 -4.99 -0.20
CA GLN A 84 3.21 -3.96 -0.04
C GLN A 84 4.51 -4.55 0.50
N VAL A 85 5.60 -3.84 0.23
CA VAL A 85 6.93 -4.21 0.71
C VAL A 85 7.26 -3.38 1.94
N LEU A 86 7.67 -4.05 3.02
CA LEU A 86 8.25 -3.40 4.18
C LEU A 86 9.75 -3.70 4.24
N THR A 87 10.54 -2.71 4.60
CA THR A 87 11.94 -2.92 5.00
C THR A 87 11.96 -3.03 6.52
N ILE A 88 12.35 -4.20 7.04
CA ILE A 88 12.42 -4.50 8.48
C ILE A 88 13.88 -4.65 8.89
N ASN A 89 14.25 -4.19 10.09
CA ASN A 89 15.56 -4.46 10.69
C ASN A 89 15.40 -4.78 12.19
N CYS A 90 15.89 -5.94 12.61
CA CYS A 90 15.87 -6.41 14.01
C CYS A 90 17.27 -6.49 14.63
N GLY A 91 18.23 -5.72 14.09
CA GLY A 91 19.62 -5.64 14.57
C GLY A 91 20.64 -6.31 13.64
N ASN A 92 20.21 -7.10 12.65
CA ASN A 92 21.09 -7.82 11.72
C ASN A 92 20.98 -7.33 10.26
N GLY A 93 20.68 -6.05 10.10
CA GLY A 93 20.57 -5.38 8.81
C GLY A 93 19.14 -5.37 8.26
N PRO A 94 18.86 -4.44 7.32
CA PRO A 94 17.54 -4.32 6.71
C PRO A 94 17.23 -5.49 5.76
N LEU A 95 15.99 -5.96 5.80
CA LEU A 95 15.44 -6.98 4.92
C LEU A 95 14.10 -6.52 4.36
N ASP A 96 13.94 -6.63 3.05
CA ASP A 96 12.65 -6.39 2.41
C ASP A 96 11.78 -7.63 2.52
N VAL A 97 10.53 -7.42 2.92
CA VAL A 97 9.51 -8.46 3.13
C VAL A 97 8.19 -8.03 2.51
N VAL A 98 7.38 -9.00 2.08
CA VAL A 98 6.02 -8.74 1.59
C VAL A 98 5.02 -8.94 2.72
N VAL A 99 4.11 -7.98 2.90
CA VAL A 99 2.95 -8.13 3.80
C VAL A 99 1.98 -9.12 3.16
N MET A 100 1.82 -10.30 3.76
CA MET A 100 0.98 -11.37 3.19
C MET A 100 -0.07 -11.93 4.15
N ASN A 101 0.00 -11.56 5.43
CA ASN A 101 -1.00 -11.95 6.42
C ASN A 101 -1.24 -10.82 7.42
N SER A 102 -2.31 -10.95 8.19
CA SER A 102 -2.62 -10.12 9.34
C SER A 102 -2.15 -10.78 10.64
N ASN A 103 -1.69 -10.01 11.61
CA ASN A 103 -1.45 -10.42 12.99
C ASN A 103 -2.28 -9.56 13.96
N TYR A 104 -3.61 -9.62 13.85
CA TYR A 104 -4.51 -8.79 14.64
C TYR A 104 -4.27 -8.96 16.15
N GLY A 105 -4.16 -7.84 16.87
CA GLY A 105 -3.82 -7.81 18.30
C GLY A 105 -2.31 -7.88 18.59
N GLY A 106 -1.47 -8.15 17.59
CA GLY A 106 -0.02 -8.24 17.70
C GLY A 106 0.73 -7.16 16.92
N GLY A 107 2.05 -7.30 16.90
CA GLY A 107 2.96 -6.48 16.08
C GLY A 107 3.33 -7.20 14.78
N LEU A 108 4.62 -7.33 14.51
CA LEU A 108 5.09 -8.12 13.37
C LEU A 108 5.14 -9.59 13.74
N ASP A 109 4.67 -10.48 12.87
CA ASP A 109 4.91 -11.92 12.99
C ASP A 109 5.78 -12.38 11.81
N LEU A 110 7.04 -12.70 12.09
CA LEU A 110 8.01 -13.05 11.06
C LEU A 110 7.94 -14.55 10.77
N TYR A 111 7.68 -14.86 9.51
CA TYR A 111 7.80 -16.23 8.99
C TYR A 111 9.20 -16.79 9.25
N ALA A 112 9.33 -18.12 9.36
CA ALA A 112 10.55 -18.79 9.79
C ALA A 112 11.77 -18.39 8.96
N SER A 113 11.61 -18.24 7.64
CA SER A 113 12.70 -17.78 6.76
C SER A 113 13.10 -16.32 7.02
N THR A 114 12.11 -15.45 7.25
CA THR A 114 12.27 -14.03 7.58
C THR A 114 12.93 -13.84 8.95
N TRP A 115 12.44 -14.56 9.98
CA TRP A 115 12.98 -14.54 11.33
C TRP A 115 14.46 -14.89 11.33
N LYS A 116 14.83 -16.05 10.76
CA LYS A 116 16.22 -16.52 10.70
C LYS A 116 17.17 -15.49 10.11
N LYS A 117 16.72 -14.72 9.10
CA LYS A 117 17.53 -13.67 8.48
C LYS A 117 17.65 -12.43 9.35
N LEU A 118 16.54 -11.94 9.90
CA LEU A 118 16.54 -10.69 10.68
C LEU A 118 17.13 -10.84 12.08
N THR A 119 17.10 -12.04 12.65
CA THR A 119 17.57 -12.31 14.02
C THR A 119 18.89 -13.07 14.07
N ASN A 120 19.52 -13.35 12.92
CA ASN A 120 20.73 -14.18 12.84
C ASN A 120 20.55 -15.57 13.49
N ASN A 121 19.49 -16.27 13.10
CA ASN A 121 19.14 -17.62 13.57
C ASN A 121 18.91 -17.75 15.09
N MET A 122 18.45 -16.70 15.77
CA MET A 122 17.95 -16.84 17.14
C MET A 122 16.82 -17.89 17.21
N SER A 123 16.71 -18.57 18.34
CA SER A 123 15.57 -19.44 18.64
C SER A 123 14.24 -18.68 18.48
N PRO A 124 13.14 -19.35 18.08
CA PRO A 124 11.80 -18.77 18.05
C PRO A 124 11.46 -18.04 19.35
N GLY A 125 10.90 -16.84 19.26
CA GLY A 125 10.57 -16.04 20.43
C GLY A 125 10.10 -14.65 20.06
N VAL A 126 10.54 -13.66 20.85
CA VAL A 126 10.16 -12.25 20.72
C VAL A 126 11.41 -11.39 20.57
N THR A 127 11.32 -10.37 19.72
CA THR A 127 12.35 -9.33 19.59
C THR A 127 11.70 -7.97 19.31
N SER A 128 12.53 -6.94 19.17
CA SER A 128 12.14 -5.58 18.80
C SER A 128 12.77 -5.21 17.47
N CYS A 129 11.97 -4.71 16.53
CA CYS A 129 12.42 -4.35 15.20
C CYS A 129 12.06 -2.91 14.85
N SER A 130 12.70 -2.42 13.80
CA SER A 130 12.28 -1.23 13.07
C SER A 130 11.69 -1.63 11.72
N VAL A 131 10.74 -0.85 11.23
CA VAL A 131 10.00 -1.13 10.01
C VAL A 131 9.65 0.15 9.26
N GLN A 132 9.69 0.09 7.94
CA GLN A 132 9.38 1.20 7.05
C GLN A 132 8.68 0.65 5.79
N LEU A 133 7.73 1.42 5.24
CA LEU A 133 7.18 1.14 3.91
C LEU A 133 8.25 1.37 2.84
N SER A 134 8.39 0.42 1.92
CA SER A 134 9.39 0.43 0.87
C SER A 134 8.75 0.71 -0.49
N SER A 135 9.48 1.43 -1.36
CA SER A 135 9.10 1.61 -2.76
C SER A 135 9.53 0.45 -3.65
N ARG A 136 10.23 -0.56 -3.11
CA ARG A 136 10.73 -1.68 -3.93
C ARG A 136 9.58 -2.48 -4.54
N ASN A 137 9.87 -3.04 -5.72
CA ASN A 137 8.97 -3.94 -6.41
C ASN A 137 8.93 -5.31 -5.70
N ALA A 138 7.73 -5.75 -5.33
CA ALA A 138 7.51 -7.09 -4.78
C ALA A 138 7.77 -8.18 -5.83
N PHE A 139 7.60 -7.86 -7.11
CA PHE A 139 7.69 -8.81 -8.22
C PHE A 139 8.85 -8.51 -9.18
N ARG A 140 9.28 -9.51 -9.95
CA ARG A 140 10.32 -9.40 -10.99
C ARG A 140 9.78 -8.80 -12.30
N PHE A 141 9.11 -7.66 -12.20
CA PHE A 141 8.73 -6.81 -13.33
C PHE A 141 8.63 -5.36 -12.87
N ASN A 142 8.66 -4.45 -13.83
CA ASN A 142 8.59 -3.03 -13.55
C ASN A 142 7.14 -2.54 -13.56
N GLY A 143 6.82 -1.66 -12.62
CA GLY A 143 5.57 -0.92 -12.57
C GLY A 143 4.37 -1.71 -12.06
N PRO A 144 3.22 -1.03 -11.86
CA PRO A 144 2.02 -1.64 -11.33
C PRO A 144 1.46 -2.73 -12.25
N ARG A 145 0.85 -3.76 -11.66
CA ARG A 145 0.19 -4.82 -12.40
C ARG A 145 -1.11 -5.24 -11.73
N CYS A 146 -2.16 -5.33 -12.55
CA CYS A 146 -3.45 -5.81 -12.11
C CYS A 146 -3.48 -7.33 -12.07
N TYR A 147 -4.10 -7.87 -11.03
CA TYR A 147 -4.40 -9.29 -10.90
C TYR A 147 -5.87 -9.48 -10.53
N TYR A 148 -6.47 -10.53 -11.08
CA TYR A 148 -7.67 -11.09 -10.49
C TYR A 148 -7.35 -11.72 -9.14
N LYS A 149 -8.30 -11.64 -8.20
CA LYS A 149 -8.22 -12.37 -6.94
C LYS A 149 -8.04 -13.86 -7.23
N PRO A 150 -7.04 -14.54 -6.65
CA PRO A 150 -6.94 -15.99 -6.74
C PRO A 150 -8.26 -16.67 -6.33
N ASP A 151 -8.59 -17.76 -7.00
CA ASP A 151 -9.85 -18.51 -6.80
C ASP A 151 -11.14 -17.73 -7.12
N SER A 152 -11.07 -16.47 -7.58
CA SER A 152 -12.24 -15.82 -8.16
C SER A 152 -12.57 -16.48 -9.51
N GLY A 153 -13.84 -16.79 -9.76
CA GLY A 153 -14.24 -17.41 -11.03
C GLY A 153 -13.84 -16.56 -12.23
N PHE A 154 -13.16 -17.16 -13.22
CA PHE A 154 -12.83 -16.49 -14.47
C PHE A 154 -14.03 -16.49 -15.44
N GLY A 155 -14.14 -15.46 -16.28
CA GLY A 155 -15.12 -15.42 -17.36
C GLY A 155 -16.55 -14.97 -17.00
N ASN A 156 -16.87 -14.79 -15.72
CA ASN A 156 -18.18 -14.24 -15.32
C ASN A 156 -18.24 -12.72 -15.57
N GLU A 157 -18.80 -12.25 -16.68
CA GLU A 157 -18.87 -10.82 -16.99
C GLU A 157 -19.67 -9.95 -16.01
N TYR A 158 -20.48 -10.56 -15.16
CA TYR A 158 -21.23 -9.85 -14.13
C TYR A 158 -20.43 -9.60 -12.86
N TYR A 159 -19.27 -10.27 -12.73
CA TYR A 159 -18.41 -10.18 -11.55
C TYR A 159 -16.93 -10.03 -11.92
N ARG A 160 -16.27 -9.02 -11.34
CA ARG A 160 -14.82 -8.87 -11.38
C ARG A 160 -14.31 -8.70 -9.96
N ASN A 161 -13.20 -9.33 -9.62
CA ASN A 161 -12.54 -9.10 -8.34
C ASN A 161 -11.05 -8.93 -8.61
N VAL A 162 -10.56 -7.69 -8.51
CA VAL A 162 -9.24 -7.30 -9.00
C VAL A 162 -8.50 -6.42 -8.01
N GLY A 163 -7.17 -6.53 -8.01
CA GLY A 163 -6.26 -5.76 -7.18
C GLY A 163 -5.06 -5.30 -7.99
N LEU A 164 -4.42 -4.21 -7.57
CA LEU A 164 -3.25 -3.65 -8.22
C LEU A 164 -2.04 -3.75 -7.29
N PHE A 165 -0.98 -4.38 -7.78
CA PHE A 165 0.23 -4.63 -7.01
C PHE A 165 1.45 -3.99 -7.69
N ASN A 166 2.60 -4.02 -7.00
CA ASN A 166 3.87 -3.49 -7.51
C ASN A 166 3.81 -1.96 -7.76
N THR A 167 3.18 -1.25 -6.83
CA THR A 167 2.77 0.15 -6.97
C THR A 167 3.84 1.17 -6.56
N ASN A 168 5.09 0.70 -6.36
CA ASN A 168 6.23 1.50 -5.91
C ASN A 168 5.96 2.19 -4.55
N GLY A 169 5.40 1.45 -3.60
CA GLY A 169 5.06 1.93 -2.25
C GLY A 169 3.74 2.69 -2.15
N ARG A 170 3.04 2.96 -3.26
CA ARG A 170 1.74 3.64 -3.21
C ARG A 170 0.62 2.69 -2.82
N ILE A 171 -0.16 3.06 -1.81
CA ILE A 171 -1.24 2.24 -1.27
C ILE A 171 -2.51 2.51 -2.09
N VAL A 172 -3.13 1.46 -2.61
CA VAL A 172 -4.39 1.56 -3.36
C VAL A 172 -5.55 1.55 -2.38
N VAL A 173 -6.39 2.59 -2.41
CA VAL A 173 -7.50 2.77 -1.46
C VAL A 173 -8.87 2.69 -2.12
N LYS A 174 -8.91 2.72 -3.45
CA LYS A 174 -10.15 2.69 -4.22
C LYS A 174 -9.93 2.12 -5.62
N ALA A 175 -10.93 1.45 -6.16
CA ALA A 175 -11.00 1.07 -7.56
C ALA A 175 -12.38 1.39 -8.14
N THR A 176 -12.46 1.87 -9.37
CA THR A 176 -13.73 2.14 -10.07
C THR A 176 -13.72 1.57 -11.50
N ILE A 177 -14.90 1.22 -12.01
CA ILE A 177 -15.14 0.94 -13.43
C ILE A 177 -16.37 1.76 -13.83
N ASP A 178 -16.29 2.55 -14.91
CA ASP A 178 -17.35 3.48 -15.33
C ASP A 178 -17.83 4.39 -14.17
N ASN A 179 -16.90 4.89 -13.34
CA ASN A 179 -17.17 5.67 -12.13
C ASN A 179 -17.98 4.96 -11.03
N ARG A 180 -18.26 3.67 -11.17
CA ARG A 180 -18.90 2.85 -10.13
C ARG A 180 -17.82 2.24 -9.23
N PRO A 181 -17.90 2.41 -7.90
CA PRO A 181 -16.89 1.87 -6.99
C PRO A 181 -16.97 0.34 -6.93
N GLY A 182 -15.81 -0.29 -6.84
CA GLY A 182 -15.70 -1.67 -6.38
C GLY A 182 -15.84 -1.74 -4.86
N GLU A 183 -16.46 -2.80 -4.38
CA GLU A 183 -16.58 -3.14 -2.96
C GLU A 183 -15.24 -3.69 -2.45
N HIS A 184 -14.63 -3.00 -1.49
CA HIS A 184 -13.49 -3.52 -0.73
C HIS A 184 -14.04 -4.21 0.54
N ARG A 185 -13.90 -5.53 0.62
CA ARG A 185 -14.56 -6.35 1.66
C ARG A 185 -13.82 -6.41 3.00
N GLY A 186 -12.70 -5.71 3.10
CA GLY A 186 -11.96 -5.57 4.36
C GLY A 186 -11.12 -6.80 4.75
N ASP A 187 -10.99 -7.78 3.87
CA ASP A 187 -10.27 -9.03 4.08
C ASP A 187 -8.95 -9.10 3.30
N ASN A 188 -8.89 -8.55 2.10
CA ASN A 188 -7.75 -8.63 1.17
C ASN A 188 -7.67 -7.38 0.28
N PRO A 189 -6.61 -7.18 -0.53
CA PRO A 189 -6.39 -5.93 -1.27
C PRO A 189 -7.20 -5.84 -2.58
N PHE A 190 -8.24 -6.66 -2.75
CA PHE A 190 -8.99 -6.75 -3.99
C PHE A 190 -10.35 -6.05 -3.88
N PHE A 191 -10.80 -5.51 -5.00
CA PHE A 191 -12.07 -4.79 -5.13
C PHE A 191 -13.04 -5.60 -5.99
N ALA A 192 -14.21 -5.91 -5.43
CA ALA A 192 -15.27 -6.65 -6.08
C ALA A 192 -16.24 -5.73 -6.83
N PHE A 193 -16.50 -6.02 -8.09
CA PHE A 193 -17.44 -5.32 -8.95
C PHE A 193 -18.57 -6.27 -9.33
N ASN A 194 -19.80 -5.96 -8.92
CA ASN A 194 -20.98 -6.79 -9.13
C ASN A 194 -22.16 -5.99 -9.70
N PHE A 195 -22.04 -5.54 -10.95
CA PHE A 195 -23.06 -4.70 -11.61
C PHE A 195 -23.15 -4.89 -13.13
N GLY A 196 -22.61 -6.01 -13.64
CA GLY A 196 -22.30 -6.15 -15.07
C GLY A 196 -23.50 -6.17 -16.03
N PRO A 197 -23.22 -6.38 -17.32
CA PRO A 197 -21.97 -6.94 -17.86
C PRO A 197 -20.78 -5.95 -17.86
N ILE A 198 -19.59 -6.44 -17.48
CA ILE A 198 -18.31 -5.72 -17.48
C ILE A 198 -17.44 -6.31 -18.60
N SER A 199 -17.51 -5.67 -19.77
CA SER A 199 -16.68 -6.03 -20.92
C SER A 199 -15.19 -5.96 -20.59
N VAL A 200 -14.39 -6.86 -21.20
CA VAL A 200 -12.93 -6.90 -21.02
C VAL A 200 -12.20 -5.63 -21.51
N ASN A 201 -12.86 -4.82 -22.35
CA ASN A 201 -12.36 -3.52 -22.81
C ASN A 201 -12.70 -2.36 -21.87
N LYS A 202 -13.41 -2.61 -20.75
CA LYS A 202 -13.61 -1.62 -19.71
C LYS A 202 -12.30 -1.37 -18.96
N GLN A 203 -12.18 -0.16 -18.43
CA GLN A 203 -11.02 0.25 -17.65
C GLN A 203 -11.34 0.21 -16.16
N VAL A 204 -10.40 -0.30 -15.38
CA VAL A 204 -10.35 -0.18 -13.93
C VAL A 204 -9.45 0.99 -13.60
N VAL A 205 -9.97 1.97 -12.88
CA VAL A 205 -9.21 3.10 -12.35
C VAL A 205 -8.93 2.84 -10.88
N PHE A 206 -7.67 2.59 -10.55
CA PHE A 206 -7.20 2.49 -9.18
C PHE A 206 -6.78 3.88 -8.68
N THR A 207 -7.20 4.26 -7.48
CA THR A 207 -6.81 5.50 -6.80
C THR A 207 -5.92 5.16 -5.61
N PHE A 208 -4.79 5.84 -5.53
CA PHE A 208 -3.84 5.73 -4.43
C PHE A 208 -4.21 6.68 -3.28
N GLU A 209 -3.69 6.41 -2.10
CA GLU A 209 -3.87 7.23 -0.90
C GLU A 209 -3.36 8.68 -1.09
N ASP A 210 -2.35 8.87 -1.94
CA ASP A 210 -1.82 10.19 -2.32
C ASP A 210 -2.70 10.97 -3.32
N GLY A 211 -3.84 10.39 -3.72
CA GLY A 211 -4.77 10.96 -4.71
C GLY A 211 -4.40 10.67 -6.17
N GLY A 212 -3.23 10.10 -6.43
CA GLY A 212 -2.82 9.66 -7.77
C GLY A 212 -3.68 8.49 -8.27
N THR A 213 -3.65 8.27 -9.58
CA THR A 213 -4.42 7.17 -10.20
C THR A 213 -3.56 6.30 -11.11
N HIS A 214 -4.04 5.08 -11.34
CA HIS A 214 -3.51 4.17 -12.34
C HIS A 214 -4.65 3.43 -13.03
N THR A 215 -4.65 3.45 -14.35
CA THR A 215 -5.73 2.87 -15.17
C THR A 215 -5.22 1.68 -15.95
N VAL A 216 -5.98 0.60 -15.94
CA VAL A 216 -5.71 -0.63 -16.71
C VAL A 216 -6.98 -1.11 -17.40
N TYR A 217 -6.87 -1.83 -18.50
CA TYR A 217 -8.02 -2.55 -19.02
C TYR A 217 -8.26 -3.83 -18.22
N VAL A 218 -9.53 -4.23 -18.09
CA VAL A 218 -9.92 -5.50 -17.45
C VAL A 218 -9.19 -6.69 -18.11
N ARG A 219 -9.05 -6.68 -19.44
CA ARG A 219 -8.31 -7.72 -20.19
C ARG A 219 -6.83 -7.83 -19.83
N ASP A 220 -6.23 -6.78 -19.28
CA ASP A 220 -4.81 -6.73 -18.93
C ASP A 220 -4.55 -7.22 -17.49
N CYS A 221 -5.62 -7.49 -16.72
CA CYS A 221 -5.51 -8.09 -15.40
C CYS A 221 -5.11 -9.56 -15.53
N HIS A 222 -4.02 -9.95 -14.87
CA HIS A 222 -3.53 -11.32 -14.89
C HIS A 222 -4.42 -12.23 -14.05
N TYR A 223 -4.70 -13.44 -14.54
CA TYR A 223 -5.49 -14.43 -13.81
C TYR A 223 -4.59 -15.49 -13.15
N PRO A 224 -4.27 -15.36 -11.85
CA PRO A 224 -3.53 -16.37 -11.10
C PRO A 224 -4.47 -17.52 -10.73
N ARG A 225 -4.06 -18.76 -11.04
CA ARG A 225 -4.83 -19.96 -10.63
C ARG A 225 -4.68 -20.32 -9.16
N ASN A 226 -3.60 -19.87 -8.52
CA ASN A 226 -3.23 -20.28 -7.17
C ASN A 226 -2.84 -19.07 -6.32
N LYS A 227 -2.90 -19.25 -5.00
CA LYS A 227 -2.34 -18.33 -4.01
C LYS A 227 -0.85 -18.57 -3.81
N GLN A 228 -0.12 -17.52 -3.44
CA GLN A 228 1.27 -17.63 -3.03
C GLN A 228 1.35 -18.11 -1.58
N PHE A 229 2.00 -19.24 -1.33
CA PHE A 229 2.31 -19.71 0.01
C PHE A 229 3.72 -19.26 0.43
N TRP A 230 3.89 -18.97 1.72
CA TRP A 230 5.18 -18.57 2.31
C TRP A 230 5.49 -19.37 3.57
N SER A 231 6.75 -19.36 4.01
CA SER A 231 7.27 -20.07 5.17
C SER A 231 8.37 -19.30 5.86
#